data_AF-A0A956DAB4-F1
#
_entry.id   AF-A0A956DAB4-F1
#
_cell.length_a   1.000
_cell.length_b   1.000
_cell.length_c   1.000
_cell.angle_alpha   90.00
_cell.angle_beta   90.00
_cell.angle_gamma   90.00
#
_symmetry.space_group_name_H-M   'P 1'
#
loop_
_entity.id
_entity.type
_entity.pdbx_description
1 polymer ?
#
loop_
_entity_poly.entity_id
_entity_poly.type
_entity_poly.pdbx_seq_one_letter_code
_entity_poly.pdbx_strand_id
1 'polypeptide(L)'
;MANLERARIEYASFDFRDQPGGTYRYVSDARHPRILDDHAQILRFEAVDGESPSGTDTIATWVNFGAHAEYWGTRNSRLSSDFPHHLREGVENGVVGPEGDVTGIGGITAFCQGAIGAQIGPGEVRPQTWDGVELPRQGEETKRVVGEQFAYFVLRALDEGETEETADLAVRTTRFFVDVQNRGFHVAILNDLFLRESFNWDPDRILVPGVNEPDIRTEIAIVDVGRMRILYMPGEVDPALFVGGYDGSFRPADVPFVDEDTPNVPDVSRAPGPPYLREEVRGAFDHVALVSL
;
A
#
# COMPACT_ATOMS: atom_id res chain seq x y z
N MET A 1 17.89 -24.02 14.62
CA MET A 1 18.36 -22.64 14.34
C MET A 1 17.59 -22.17 13.12
N ALA A 2 17.12 -20.93 13.09
CA ALA A 2 16.58 -20.36 11.86
C ALA A 2 17.72 -20.31 10.82
N ASN A 3 17.46 -20.73 9.59
CA ASN A 3 18.42 -20.65 8.49
C ASN A 3 18.48 -19.19 8.02
N LEU A 4 19.15 -18.34 8.80
CA LEU A 4 19.35 -16.92 8.48
C LEU A 4 20.58 -16.77 7.59
N GLU A 5 20.49 -15.89 6.60
CA GLU A 5 21.55 -15.52 5.68
C GLU A 5 21.90 -14.04 5.84
N ARG A 6 23.16 -13.67 5.58
CA ARG A 6 23.60 -12.28 5.63
C ARG A 6 23.15 -11.57 4.35
N ALA A 7 22.50 -10.42 4.52
CA ALA A 7 22.02 -9.61 3.41
C ALA A 7 22.61 -8.20 3.47
N ARG A 8 22.92 -7.63 2.29
CA ARG A 8 22.95 -6.18 2.07
C ARG A 8 21.60 -5.73 1.56
N ILE A 9 21.29 -4.44 1.71
CA ILE A 9 19.97 -3.89 1.38
C ILE A 9 20.12 -2.86 0.28
N GLU A 10 19.38 -3.01 -0.80
CA GLU A 10 19.22 -2.01 -1.83
C GLU A 10 17.86 -1.31 -1.66
N TYR A 11 17.90 0.02 -1.58
CA TYR A 11 16.74 0.88 -1.49
C TYR A 11 16.42 1.46 -2.86
N ALA A 12 15.17 1.38 -3.28
CA ALA A 12 14.70 2.00 -4.50
C ALA A 12 13.29 2.58 -4.31
N SER A 13 12.92 3.49 -5.19
CA SER A 13 11.60 4.13 -5.18
C SER A 13 11.23 4.61 -6.57
N PHE A 14 9.94 4.75 -6.82
CA PHE A 14 9.44 5.46 -7.99
C PHE A 14 8.16 6.19 -7.63
N ASP A 15 7.84 7.24 -8.37
CA ASP A 15 6.56 7.93 -8.27
C ASP A 15 5.66 7.55 -9.45
N PHE A 16 4.39 7.21 -9.18
CA PHE A 16 3.41 6.88 -10.22
C PHE A 16 3.14 8.06 -11.16
N ARG A 17 3.25 9.30 -10.68
CA ARG A 17 3.08 10.51 -11.50
C ARG A 17 4.12 10.61 -12.63
N ASP A 18 5.30 10.02 -12.43
CA ASP A 18 6.41 10.05 -13.37
C ASP A 18 6.43 8.82 -14.30
N GLN A 19 5.57 7.84 -14.05
CA GLN A 19 5.47 6.65 -14.90
C GLN A 19 4.68 6.92 -16.19
N PRO A 20 4.92 6.15 -17.28
CA PRO A 20 4.21 6.33 -18.54
C PRO A 20 2.68 6.28 -18.41
N GLY A 21 2.01 7.39 -18.70
CA GLY A 21 0.55 7.53 -18.59
C GLY A 21 0.06 8.08 -17.24
N GLY A 22 0.97 8.34 -16.29
CA GLY A 22 0.67 8.98 -15.02
C GLY A 22 -0.15 8.13 -14.05
N THR A 23 -0.45 8.69 -12.88
CA THR A 23 -1.04 7.97 -11.74
C THR A 23 -2.33 7.22 -12.10
N TYR A 24 -3.28 7.89 -12.77
CA TYR A 24 -4.62 7.33 -13.03
C TYR A 24 -4.68 6.25 -14.10
N ARG A 25 -3.59 5.99 -14.83
CA ARG A 25 -3.49 4.76 -15.62
C ARG A 25 -3.47 3.52 -14.70
N TYR A 26 -2.95 3.69 -13.50
CA TYR A 26 -2.53 2.62 -12.62
C TYR A 26 -3.36 2.54 -11.35
N VAL A 27 -3.52 3.66 -10.64
CA VAL A 27 -4.16 3.75 -9.33
C VAL A 27 -4.97 5.03 -9.27
N SER A 28 -6.13 4.99 -8.62
CA SER A 28 -7.04 6.13 -8.48
C SER A 28 -7.60 6.24 -7.08
N ASP A 29 -8.01 7.45 -6.70
CA ASP A 29 -8.81 7.72 -5.50
C ASP A 29 -10.24 8.02 -5.96
N ALA A 30 -11.18 7.16 -5.60
CA ALA A 30 -12.58 7.31 -5.99
C ALA A 30 -13.35 8.30 -5.08
N ARG A 31 -12.70 8.86 -4.05
CA ARG A 31 -13.31 9.76 -3.07
C ARG A 31 -12.76 11.17 -3.22
N HIS A 32 -13.58 12.17 -2.91
CA HIS A 32 -13.15 13.55 -2.77
C HIS A 32 -12.74 13.88 -1.32
N PRO A 33 -11.73 14.73 -1.10
CA PRO A 33 -10.76 15.20 -2.09
C PRO A 33 -9.85 14.06 -2.56
N ARG A 34 -9.39 14.12 -3.82
CA ARG A 34 -8.52 13.10 -4.41
C ARG A 34 -7.09 13.29 -3.96
N ILE A 35 -6.64 12.43 -3.06
CA ILE A 35 -5.30 12.50 -2.45
C ILE A 35 -4.73 11.10 -2.44
N LEU A 36 -3.63 10.90 -3.18
CA LEU A 36 -2.98 9.60 -3.27
C LEU A 36 -1.56 9.70 -2.74
N ASP A 37 -1.15 8.68 -1.99
CA ASP A 37 0.25 8.40 -1.83
C ASP A 37 0.75 7.71 -3.11
N ASP A 38 1.33 8.49 -4.00
CA ASP A 38 1.80 8.01 -5.29
C ASP A 38 3.28 7.63 -5.32
N HIS A 39 3.89 7.56 -4.13
CA HIS A 39 5.28 7.15 -3.94
C HIS A 39 5.37 5.67 -3.58
N ALA A 40 6.06 4.88 -4.42
CA ALA A 40 6.35 3.48 -4.13
C ALA A 40 7.71 3.33 -3.45
N GLN A 41 7.80 2.41 -2.49
CA GLN A 41 9.03 2.07 -1.78
C GLN A 41 9.41 0.61 -2.04
N ILE A 42 10.68 0.37 -2.32
CA ILE A 42 11.22 -0.95 -2.60
C ILE A 42 12.45 -1.20 -1.71
N LEU A 43 12.50 -2.38 -1.10
CA LEU A 43 13.71 -2.94 -0.50
C LEU A 43 14.05 -4.23 -1.22
N ARG A 44 15.28 -4.37 -1.69
CA ARG A 44 15.82 -5.64 -2.18
C ARG A 44 16.90 -6.11 -1.21
N PHE A 45 16.77 -7.36 -0.77
CA PHE A 45 17.72 -8.01 0.12
C PHE A 45 18.61 -8.93 -0.73
N GLU A 46 19.89 -8.63 -0.79
CA GLU A 46 20.87 -9.37 -1.61
C GLU A 46 21.81 -10.17 -0.71
N ALA A 47 22.07 -11.42 -1.07
CA ALA A 47 23.02 -12.29 -0.41
C ALA A 47 24.44 -11.74 -0.49
N VAL A 48 25.15 -11.75 0.65
CA VAL A 48 26.55 -11.29 0.71
C VAL A 48 27.53 -12.39 0.30
N ASP A 49 27.22 -13.66 0.56
CA ASP A 49 28.16 -14.78 0.50
C ASP A 49 27.86 -15.80 -0.64
N GLY A 50 27.38 -15.34 -1.80
CA GLY A 50 27.12 -16.17 -2.98
C GLY A 50 25.70 -15.99 -3.55
N GLU A 51 25.23 -16.97 -4.31
CA GLU A 51 23.83 -17.00 -4.76
C GLU A 51 22.92 -17.41 -3.57
N SER A 52 21.79 -16.71 -3.42
CA SER A 52 20.70 -17.08 -2.52
C SER A 52 20.16 -18.48 -2.89
N PRO A 53 19.39 -19.15 -2.01
CA PRO A 53 18.71 -20.41 -2.32
C PRO A 53 17.87 -20.39 -3.61
N SER A 54 17.51 -19.22 -4.15
CA SER A 54 16.84 -19.06 -5.44
C SER A 54 17.75 -19.16 -6.67
N GLY A 55 19.07 -19.27 -6.51
CA GLY A 55 20.04 -19.27 -7.61
C GLY A 55 20.27 -17.89 -8.24
N THR A 56 19.82 -16.83 -7.57
CA THR A 56 20.14 -15.42 -7.86
C THR A 56 20.77 -14.80 -6.61
N ASP A 57 21.43 -13.65 -6.71
CA ASP A 57 21.91 -12.92 -5.52
C ASP A 57 20.76 -12.33 -4.69
N THR A 58 19.56 -12.16 -5.26
CA THR A 58 18.37 -11.73 -4.53
C THR A 58 17.84 -12.82 -3.60
N ILE A 59 17.72 -12.49 -2.30
CA ILE A 59 17.00 -13.29 -1.31
C ILE A 59 15.50 -12.97 -1.40
N ALA A 60 15.16 -11.68 -1.29
CA ALA A 60 13.79 -11.21 -1.33
C ALA A 60 13.68 -9.75 -1.79
N THR A 61 12.50 -9.41 -2.31
CA THR A 61 12.13 -8.04 -2.66
C THR A 61 10.83 -7.69 -1.95
N TRP A 62 10.83 -6.56 -1.24
CA TRP A 62 9.68 -6.01 -0.57
C TRP A 62 9.21 -4.77 -1.33
N VAL A 63 7.97 -4.77 -1.77
CA VAL A 63 7.39 -3.70 -2.60
C VAL A 63 6.19 -3.10 -1.88
N ASN A 64 6.16 -1.78 -1.73
CA ASN A 64 5.10 -1.08 -1.01
C ASN A 64 4.57 0.14 -1.76
N PHE A 65 3.26 0.17 -1.93
CA PHE A 65 2.48 1.33 -2.39
C PHE A 65 0.98 1.08 -2.14
N GLY A 66 0.17 2.13 -2.19
CA GLY A 66 -1.28 2.05 -2.01
C GLY A 66 -2.01 1.67 -3.30
N ALA A 67 -2.63 0.47 -3.35
CA ALA A 67 -3.58 0.06 -4.39
C ALA A 67 -4.38 -1.19 -3.94
N HIS A 68 -5.70 -1.08 -3.81
CA HIS A 68 -6.58 -2.22 -3.53
C HIS A 68 -6.42 -3.31 -4.60
N ALA A 69 -6.26 -4.56 -4.15
CA ALA A 69 -6.17 -5.75 -5.00
C ALA A 69 -7.53 -6.17 -5.59
N GLU A 70 -8.11 -5.28 -6.41
CA GLU A 70 -9.48 -5.39 -6.94
C GLU A 70 -9.57 -5.26 -8.47
N TYR A 71 -8.45 -5.42 -9.18
CA TYR A 71 -8.38 -5.15 -10.63
C TYR A 71 -9.10 -6.22 -11.44
N TRP A 72 -9.40 -7.41 -10.89
CA TRP A 72 -10.30 -8.36 -11.54
C TRP A 72 -11.77 -7.93 -11.47
N GLY A 73 -12.13 -7.21 -10.40
CA GLY A 73 -13.48 -6.76 -10.12
C GLY A 73 -14.41 -7.83 -9.51
N THR A 74 -15.58 -7.35 -9.07
CA THR A 74 -16.52 -8.09 -8.22
C THR A 74 -17.24 -9.26 -8.89
N ARG A 75 -17.17 -9.37 -10.22
CA ARG A 75 -17.81 -10.45 -10.99
C ARG A 75 -16.98 -11.73 -11.06
N ASN A 76 -15.73 -11.68 -10.59
CA ASN A 76 -14.87 -12.85 -10.52
C ASN A 76 -15.37 -13.86 -9.47
N SER A 77 -15.36 -15.15 -9.81
CA SER A 77 -15.74 -16.26 -8.92
C SER A 77 -14.58 -17.22 -8.60
N ARG A 78 -13.35 -16.89 -9.00
CA ARG A 78 -12.15 -17.70 -8.79
C ARG A 78 -11.28 -17.12 -7.68
N LEU A 79 -10.59 -17.97 -6.94
CA LEU A 79 -9.57 -17.53 -5.99
C LEU A 79 -8.39 -16.89 -6.74
N SER A 80 -7.96 -15.71 -6.32
CA SER A 80 -6.81 -15.02 -6.90
C SER A 80 -6.27 -13.98 -5.93
N SER A 81 -4.96 -13.80 -5.96
CA SER A 81 -4.27 -12.69 -5.30
C SER A 81 -4.24 -11.42 -6.14
N ASP A 82 -5.05 -11.32 -7.21
CA ASP A 82 -5.17 -10.16 -8.11
C ASP A 82 -3.84 -9.69 -8.74
N PHE A 83 -3.65 -8.40 -8.99
CA PHE A 83 -2.40 -7.84 -9.53
C PHE A 83 -1.14 -8.18 -8.70
N PRO A 84 -1.16 -8.33 -7.36
CA PRO A 84 0.02 -8.77 -6.59
C PRO A 84 0.68 -10.04 -7.12
N HIS A 85 -0.11 -10.99 -7.65
CA HIS A 85 0.46 -12.19 -8.27
C HIS A 85 1.31 -11.86 -9.51
N HIS A 86 0.81 -10.99 -10.38
CA HIS A 86 1.50 -10.62 -11.60
C HIS A 86 2.69 -9.69 -11.33
N LEU A 87 2.58 -8.83 -10.31
CA LEU A 87 3.70 -8.05 -9.79
C LEU A 87 4.84 -8.96 -9.31
N ARG A 88 4.55 -9.90 -8.40
CA ARG A 88 5.59 -10.76 -7.83
C ARG A 88 6.21 -11.68 -8.88
N GLU A 89 5.40 -12.28 -9.77
CA GLU A 89 5.93 -13.07 -10.89
C GLU A 89 6.82 -12.24 -11.81
N GLY A 90 6.42 -11.00 -12.10
CA GLY A 90 7.18 -10.11 -12.97
C GLY A 90 8.53 -9.69 -12.37
N VAL A 91 8.58 -9.41 -11.07
CA VAL A 91 9.85 -9.07 -10.39
C VAL A 91 10.76 -10.30 -10.27
N GLU A 92 10.18 -11.46 -9.93
CA GLU A 92 10.93 -12.72 -9.77
C GLU A 92 11.47 -13.22 -11.12
N ASN A 93 10.65 -13.22 -12.18
CA ASN A 93 10.93 -13.92 -13.44
C ASN A 93 11.14 -13.00 -14.65
N GLY A 94 10.84 -11.70 -14.52
CA GLY A 94 10.94 -10.71 -15.59
C GLY A 94 9.60 -10.41 -16.26
N VAL A 95 9.58 -9.33 -17.05
CA VAL A 95 8.40 -8.83 -17.75
C VAL A 95 8.75 -8.25 -19.11
N VAL A 96 7.76 -8.07 -19.97
CA VAL A 96 7.90 -7.31 -21.21
C VAL A 96 7.64 -5.83 -20.92
N GLY A 97 8.67 -5.01 -21.05
CA GLY A 97 8.57 -3.54 -21.00
C GLY A 97 8.27 -2.92 -22.37
N PRO A 98 8.09 -1.60 -22.43
CA PRO A 98 7.86 -0.87 -23.69
C PRO A 98 9.07 -0.93 -24.65
N GLU A 99 10.27 -1.15 -24.13
CA GLU A 99 11.52 -1.22 -24.91
C GLU A 99 12.03 -2.66 -25.15
N GLY A 100 11.28 -3.67 -24.68
CA GLY A 100 11.64 -5.08 -24.77
C GLY A 100 11.63 -5.77 -23.40
N ASP A 101 12.17 -6.99 -23.37
CA ASP A 101 12.19 -7.83 -22.18
C ASP A 101 13.09 -7.25 -21.08
N VAL A 102 12.58 -7.21 -19.85
CA VAL A 102 13.32 -6.86 -18.63
C VAL A 102 13.51 -8.13 -17.83
N THR A 103 14.77 -8.44 -17.50
CA THR A 103 15.13 -9.65 -16.76
C THR A 103 14.69 -9.55 -15.31
N GLY A 104 14.09 -10.62 -14.77
CA GLY A 104 13.74 -10.72 -13.36
C GLY A 104 14.97 -10.89 -12.48
N ILE A 105 14.84 -10.54 -11.19
CA ILE A 105 15.94 -10.58 -10.22
C ILE A 105 15.89 -11.83 -9.33
N GLY A 106 14.93 -12.72 -9.52
CA GLY A 106 14.70 -13.90 -8.70
C GLY A 106 14.34 -13.56 -7.24
N GLY A 107 14.61 -14.49 -6.33
CA GLY A 107 14.23 -14.38 -4.92
C GLY A 107 12.72 -14.49 -4.70
N ILE A 108 12.26 -14.11 -3.51
CA ILE A 108 10.82 -14.04 -3.18
C ILE A 108 10.39 -12.57 -3.21
N THR A 109 9.35 -12.24 -3.96
CA THR A 109 8.76 -10.90 -3.94
C THR A 109 7.49 -10.85 -3.08
N ALA A 110 7.47 -9.93 -2.12
CA ALA A 110 6.33 -9.64 -1.27
C ALA A 110 5.80 -8.23 -1.53
N PHE A 111 4.55 -8.14 -2.00
CA PHE A 111 3.82 -6.88 -2.03
C PHE A 111 3.20 -6.61 -0.65
N CYS A 112 3.40 -5.41 -0.13
CA CYS A 112 2.85 -4.94 1.13
C CYS A 112 2.01 -3.69 0.92
N GLN A 113 0.74 -3.76 1.30
CA GLN A 113 -0.28 -2.77 0.99
C GLN A 113 0.01 -1.41 1.66
N GLY A 114 0.11 -0.34 0.88
CA GLY A 114 0.28 1.04 1.36
C GLY A 114 -0.97 1.64 2.02
N ALA A 115 -1.00 2.97 2.12
CA ALA A 115 -2.20 3.70 2.54
C ALA A 115 -3.29 3.55 1.46
N ILE A 116 -4.39 2.88 1.80
CA ILE A 116 -5.46 2.57 0.84
C ILE A 116 -6.86 2.99 1.30
N GLY A 117 -6.99 3.55 2.50
CA GLY A 117 -8.26 4.12 2.93
C GLY A 117 -8.78 5.10 1.89
N ALA A 118 -10.10 5.27 1.81
CA ALA A 118 -10.77 6.03 0.73
C ALA A 118 -10.85 5.34 -0.65
N GLN A 119 -10.75 4.02 -0.73
CA GLN A 119 -10.89 3.24 -1.98
C GLN A 119 -9.78 3.51 -3.00
N ILE A 120 -8.52 3.58 -2.54
CA ILE A 120 -7.37 3.74 -3.43
C ILE A 120 -7.15 2.46 -4.24
N GLY A 121 -7.30 2.51 -5.54
CA GLY A 121 -7.17 1.31 -6.38
C GLY A 121 -7.81 1.51 -7.75
N PRO A 122 -8.50 0.49 -8.30
CA PRO A 122 -9.01 0.53 -9.67
C PRO A 122 -10.34 1.28 -9.82
N GLY A 123 -10.74 2.13 -8.87
CA GLY A 123 -12.08 2.76 -8.86
C GLY A 123 -12.36 3.67 -10.07
N GLU A 124 -11.35 4.37 -10.58
CA GLU A 124 -11.46 5.30 -11.72
C GLU A 124 -10.24 5.25 -12.64
N VAL A 125 -9.48 4.16 -12.59
CA VAL A 125 -8.31 3.98 -13.43
C VAL A 125 -8.65 3.91 -14.92
N ARG A 126 -7.70 4.31 -15.75
CA ARG A 126 -7.76 4.26 -17.22
C ARG A 126 -6.61 3.37 -17.74
N PRO A 127 -6.70 2.05 -17.52
CA PRO A 127 -5.59 1.14 -17.79
C PRO A 127 -5.38 0.97 -19.28
N GLN A 128 -4.12 0.84 -19.69
CA GLN A 128 -3.72 0.64 -21.08
C GLN A 128 -2.52 -0.30 -21.16
N THR A 129 -2.43 -1.09 -22.22
CA THR A 129 -1.22 -1.81 -22.60
C THR A 129 -0.11 -0.85 -23.06
N TRP A 130 1.13 -1.32 -23.20
CA TRP A 130 2.26 -0.47 -23.63
C TRP A 130 2.07 0.15 -25.02
N ASP A 131 1.39 -0.53 -25.93
CA ASP A 131 1.03 -0.06 -27.27
C ASP A 131 -0.21 0.85 -27.31
N GLY A 132 -0.77 1.20 -26.13
CA GLY A 132 -1.86 2.16 -25.99
C GLY A 132 -3.26 1.57 -26.20
N VAL A 133 -3.41 0.24 -26.17
CA VAL A 133 -4.75 -0.38 -26.19
C VAL A 133 -5.43 -0.15 -24.86
N GLU A 134 -6.59 0.50 -24.89
CA GLU A 134 -7.43 0.71 -23.72
C GLU A 134 -7.98 -0.61 -23.19
N LEU A 135 -7.85 -0.78 -21.88
CA LEU A 135 -8.39 -1.92 -21.15
C LEU A 135 -9.61 -1.50 -20.32
N PRO A 136 -10.54 -2.43 -20.04
CA PRO A 136 -11.58 -2.13 -19.07
C PRO A 136 -10.94 -1.82 -17.71
N ARG A 137 -11.59 -0.96 -16.92
CA ARG A 137 -11.17 -0.58 -15.57
C ARG A 137 -10.86 -1.79 -14.67
N GLN A 138 -11.64 -2.86 -14.82
CA GLN A 138 -11.46 -4.12 -14.12
C GLN A 138 -11.65 -5.29 -15.10
N GLY A 139 -10.84 -6.34 -14.94
CA GLY A 139 -10.88 -7.54 -15.76
C GLY A 139 -9.69 -8.46 -15.52
N GLU A 140 -9.79 -9.69 -16.02
CA GLU A 140 -8.71 -10.68 -15.93
C GLU A 140 -7.45 -10.21 -16.66
N GLU A 141 -7.62 -9.54 -17.80
CA GLU A 141 -6.53 -8.92 -18.53
C GLU A 141 -5.98 -7.69 -17.81
N THR A 142 -6.84 -6.85 -17.26
CA THR A 142 -6.45 -5.63 -16.54
C THR A 142 -5.57 -5.92 -15.33
N LYS A 143 -5.97 -6.85 -14.45
CA LYS A 143 -5.15 -7.21 -13.28
C LYS A 143 -3.76 -7.74 -13.67
N ARG A 144 -3.69 -8.44 -14.82
CA ARG A 144 -2.44 -9.00 -15.34
C ARG A 144 -1.56 -7.89 -15.89
N VAL A 145 -2.08 -7.10 -16.83
CA VAL A 145 -1.33 -6.03 -17.48
C VAL A 145 -0.86 -5.00 -16.46
N VAL A 146 -1.73 -4.54 -15.56
CA VAL A 146 -1.35 -3.56 -14.54
C VAL A 146 -0.31 -4.15 -13.57
N GLY A 147 -0.45 -5.40 -13.14
CA GLY A 147 0.54 -6.06 -12.28
C GLY A 147 1.91 -6.24 -12.94
N GLU A 148 1.94 -6.63 -14.22
CA GLU A 148 3.18 -6.72 -15.02
C GLU A 148 3.84 -5.34 -15.20
N GLN A 149 3.04 -4.28 -15.38
CA GLN A 149 3.54 -2.91 -15.47
C GLN A 149 4.11 -2.41 -14.13
N PHE A 150 3.51 -2.79 -13.00
CA PHE A 150 4.09 -2.53 -11.68
C PHE A 150 5.43 -3.23 -11.49
N ALA A 151 5.55 -4.48 -11.94
CA ALA A 151 6.82 -5.19 -11.90
C ALA A 151 7.89 -4.50 -12.75
N TYR A 152 7.52 -4.00 -13.94
CA TYR A 152 8.41 -3.20 -14.77
C TYR A 152 8.94 -1.97 -14.00
N PHE A 153 8.06 -1.22 -13.32
CA PHE A 153 8.48 -0.04 -12.54
C PHE A 153 9.42 -0.40 -11.39
N VAL A 154 9.14 -1.49 -10.68
CA VAL A 154 10.03 -1.98 -9.62
C VAL A 154 11.41 -2.32 -10.15
N LEU A 155 11.49 -3.08 -11.26
CA LEU A 155 12.77 -3.46 -11.85
C LEU A 155 13.55 -2.24 -12.36
N ARG A 156 12.87 -1.26 -12.96
CA ARG A 156 13.52 -0.01 -13.40
C ARG A 156 13.99 0.86 -12.25
N ALA A 157 13.23 0.92 -11.14
CA ALA A 157 13.65 1.67 -9.96
C ALA A 157 14.90 1.07 -9.31
N LEU A 158 15.03 -0.26 -9.32
CA LEU A 158 16.20 -0.95 -8.79
C LEU A 158 17.47 -0.73 -9.62
N ASP A 159 17.37 -0.44 -10.92
CA ASP A 159 18.54 -0.07 -11.74
C ASP A 159 19.26 1.20 -11.22
N GLU A 160 18.56 2.04 -10.46
CA GLU A 160 19.05 3.29 -9.86
C GLU A 160 19.11 3.22 -8.32
N GLY A 161 19.01 2.00 -7.76
CA GLY A 161 18.95 1.78 -6.32
C GLY A 161 20.24 2.17 -5.57
N GLU A 162 20.08 2.46 -4.27
CA GLU A 162 21.20 2.71 -3.37
C GLU A 162 21.43 1.51 -2.45
N THR A 163 22.63 0.94 -2.47
CA THR A 163 22.99 -0.18 -1.59
C THR A 163 23.58 0.27 -0.26
N GLU A 164 23.14 -0.38 0.80
CA GLU A 164 23.71 -0.32 2.14
C GLU A 164 24.21 -1.70 2.56
N GLU A 165 25.53 -1.80 2.78
CA GLU A 165 26.21 -3.06 3.12
C GLU A 165 25.76 -3.66 4.46
N THR A 166 25.36 -2.80 5.40
CA THR A 166 24.92 -3.20 6.74
C THR A 166 23.84 -2.25 7.22
N ALA A 167 22.71 -2.80 7.66
CA ALA A 167 21.58 -2.04 8.17
C ALA A 167 21.25 -2.42 9.61
N ASP A 168 20.95 -1.42 10.43
CA ASP A 168 20.39 -1.65 11.77
C ASP A 168 18.93 -2.10 11.66
N LEU A 169 18.51 -3.02 12.53
CA LEU A 169 17.14 -3.50 12.62
C LEU A 169 16.57 -3.19 14.00
N ALA A 170 15.46 -2.46 14.05
CA ALA A 170 14.73 -2.21 15.29
C ALA A 170 13.24 -2.46 15.10
N VAL A 171 12.62 -3.11 16.09
CA VAL A 171 11.18 -3.37 16.11
C VAL A 171 10.60 -2.81 17.39
N ARG A 172 9.53 -2.02 17.27
CA ARG A 172 8.76 -1.49 18.40
C ARG A 172 7.29 -1.76 18.15
N THR A 173 6.56 -2.14 19.19
CA THR A 173 5.12 -2.34 19.10
C THR A 173 4.42 -1.65 20.25
N THR A 174 3.17 -1.27 20.04
CA THR A 174 2.29 -0.84 21.13
C THR A 174 0.88 -1.32 20.88
N ARG A 175 0.22 -1.73 21.96
CA ARG A 175 -1.18 -2.15 21.96
C ARG A 175 -2.02 -1.08 22.62
N PHE A 176 -3.16 -0.80 22.02
CA PHE A 176 -4.10 0.18 22.53
C PHE A 176 -5.53 -0.22 22.17
N PHE A 177 -6.49 0.50 22.74
CA PHE A 177 -7.90 0.31 22.47
C PHE A 177 -8.39 1.38 21.50
N VAL A 178 -9.28 1.00 20.58
CA VAL A 178 -9.98 1.92 19.68
C VAL A 178 -11.49 1.74 19.84
N ASP A 179 -12.20 2.85 19.92
CA ASP A 179 -13.64 2.88 20.10
C ASP A 179 -14.34 2.37 18.82
N VAL A 180 -15.30 1.48 18.96
CA VAL A 180 -16.15 1.08 17.85
C VAL A 180 -17.30 2.08 17.73
N GLN A 181 -17.22 3.06 16.84
CA GLN A 181 -18.30 4.07 16.74
C GLN A 181 -19.48 3.63 15.87
N ASN A 182 -19.28 2.61 15.03
CA ASN A 182 -20.29 2.15 14.08
C ASN A 182 -21.39 1.36 14.79
N ARG A 183 -22.62 1.89 14.79
CA ARG A 183 -23.79 1.24 15.40
C ARG A 183 -24.13 -0.12 14.79
N GLY A 184 -23.85 -0.33 13.50
CA GLY A 184 -24.01 -1.64 12.86
C GLY A 184 -23.06 -2.68 13.48
N PHE A 185 -21.83 -2.27 13.78
CA PHE A 185 -20.88 -3.13 14.49
C PHE A 185 -21.29 -3.40 15.94
N HIS A 186 -21.93 -2.46 16.62
CA HIS A 186 -22.52 -2.73 17.94
C HIS A 186 -23.56 -3.84 17.88
N VAL A 187 -24.47 -3.79 16.90
CA VAL A 187 -25.47 -4.85 16.69
C VAL A 187 -24.77 -6.18 16.41
N ALA A 188 -23.74 -6.19 15.56
CA ALA A 188 -22.98 -7.40 15.25
C ALA A 188 -22.24 -7.98 16.48
N ILE A 189 -21.67 -7.13 17.34
CA ILE A 189 -21.02 -7.53 18.60
C ILE A 189 -22.04 -8.18 19.55
N LEU A 190 -23.19 -7.53 19.78
CA LEU A 190 -24.23 -8.06 20.67
C LEU A 190 -24.88 -9.36 20.19
N ASN A 191 -24.71 -9.70 18.92
CA ASN A 191 -25.23 -10.93 18.31
C ASN A 191 -24.12 -11.95 18.01
N ASP A 192 -22.92 -11.76 18.56
CA ASP A 192 -21.76 -12.66 18.39
C ASP A 192 -21.43 -12.95 16.90
N LEU A 193 -21.68 -11.99 16.01
CA LEU A 193 -21.37 -12.14 14.58
C LEU A 193 -19.87 -11.99 14.30
N PHE A 194 -19.12 -11.38 15.22
CA PHE A 194 -17.68 -11.24 15.12
C PHE A 194 -16.96 -12.27 15.98
N LEU A 195 -15.97 -12.94 15.38
CA LEU A 195 -14.97 -13.74 16.10
C LEU A 195 -13.85 -12.83 16.64
N ARG A 196 -14.22 -11.76 17.34
CA ARG A 196 -13.28 -10.79 17.91
C ARG A 196 -13.81 -10.28 19.25
N GLU A 197 -12.94 -10.29 20.24
CA GLU A 197 -13.24 -9.80 21.57
C GLU A 197 -13.41 -8.28 21.57
N SER A 198 -14.41 -7.79 22.29
CA SER A 198 -14.66 -6.38 22.55
C SER A 198 -14.51 -6.09 24.05
N PHE A 199 -14.09 -4.87 24.39
CA PHE A 199 -13.63 -4.50 25.72
C PHE A 199 -14.29 -3.20 26.21
N ASN A 200 -14.17 -2.92 27.51
CA ASN A 200 -14.51 -1.62 28.10
C ASN A 200 -15.98 -1.17 27.96
N TRP A 201 -16.92 -2.12 27.87
CA TRP A 201 -18.36 -1.86 27.89
C TRP A 201 -19.08 -2.72 28.94
N ASP A 202 -20.26 -2.27 29.34
CA ASP A 202 -21.15 -2.96 30.29
C ASP A 202 -22.06 -3.94 29.54
N PRO A 203 -21.93 -5.27 29.78
CA PRO A 203 -22.72 -6.29 29.09
C PRO A 203 -24.22 -6.26 29.40
N ASP A 204 -24.61 -5.65 30.52
CA ASP A 204 -26.01 -5.55 30.92
C ASP A 204 -26.72 -4.32 30.32
N ARG A 205 -26.00 -3.53 29.51
CA ARG A 205 -26.52 -2.31 28.87
C ARG A 205 -26.44 -2.41 27.35
N ILE A 206 -27.41 -1.79 26.68
CA ILE A 206 -27.36 -1.64 25.23
C ILE A 206 -26.12 -0.84 24.83
N LEU A 207 -25.52 -1.21 23.71
CA LEU A 207 -24.40 -0.48 23.15
C LEU A 207 -24.88 0.82 22.48
N VAL A 208 -24.25 1.93 22.84
CA VAL A 208 -24.54 3.26 22.30
C VAL A 208 -23.23 4.05 22.20
N PRO A 209 -22.89 4.62 21.03
CA PRO A 209 -21.68 5.42 20.87
C PRO A 209 -21.56 6.53 21.92
N GLY A 210 -20.39 6.66 22.55
CA GLY A 210 -20.12 7.63 23.61
C GLY A 210 -20.83 7.40 24.96
N VAL A 211 -21.54 6.28 25.16
CA VAL A 211 -22.26 6.00 26.43
C VAL A 211 -21.94 4.61 26.99
N ASN A 212 -22.11 3.58 26.16
CA ASN A 212 -21.71 2.21 26.45
C ASN A 212 -21.12 1.68 25.15
N GLU A 213 -19.93 2.17 24.83
CA GLU A 213 -19.28 1.94 23.55
C GLU A 213 -18.21 0.86 23.76
N PRO A 214 -18.22 -0.22 22.96
CA PRO A 214 -17.21 -1.24 23.07
C PRO A 214 -15.94 -0.77 22.37
N ASP A 215 -14.82 -1.16 22.95
CA ASP A 215 -13.51 -0.99 22.37
C ASP A 215 -13.04 -2.27 21.69
N ILE A 216 -12.17 -2.09 20.71
CA ILE A 216 -11.36 -3.17 20.14
C ILE A 216 -9.91 -2.93 20.49
N ARG A 217 -9.26 -3.96 21.07
CA ARG A 217 -7.81 -3.94 21.21
C ARG A 217 -7.15 -4.11 19.85
N THR A 218 -6.21 -3.24 19.54
CA THR A 218 -5.40 -3.29 18.32
C THR A 218 -3.91 -3.10 18.64
N GLU A 219 -3.06 -3.26 17.63
CA GLU A 219 -1.60 -3.15 17.74
C GLU A 219 -1.06 -2.38 16.54
N ILE A 220 -0.07 -1.52 16.78
CA ILE A 220 0.79 -0.98 15.73
C ILE A 220 2.20 -1.52 15.93
N ALA A 221 2.92 -1.71 14.83
CA ALA A 221 4.35 -2.01 14.85
C ALA A 221 5.11 -0.98 14.01
N ILE A 222 6.29 -0.59 14.50
CA ILE A 222 7.25 0.22 13.75
C ILE A 222 8.49 -0.64 13.60
N VAL A 223 8.86 -0.90 12.34
CA VAL A 223 10.06 -1.64 11.97
C VAL A 223 10.99 -0.67 11.26
N ASP A 224 12.16 -0.44 11.85
CA ASP A 224 13.23 0.32 11.22
C ASP A 224 14.22 -0.68 10.61
N VAL A 225 14.52 -0.52 9.32
CA VAL A 225 15.49 -1.30 8.55
C VAL A 225 16.45 -0.32 7.89
N GLY A 226 17.63 -0.14 8.49
CA GLY A 226 18.63 0.83 8.06
C GLY A 226 18.03 2.23 7.90
N ARG A 227 17.96 2.72 6.67
CA ARG A 227 17.46 4.05 6.31
C ARG A 227 15.94 4.14 6.17
N MET A 228 15.23 3.01 6.26
CA MET A 228 13.78 2.95 6.10
C MET A 228 13.05 2.71 7.42
N ARG A 229 11.98 3.47 7.65
CA ARG A 229 10.99 3.23 8.70
C ARG A 229 9.68 2.73 8.10
N ILE A 230 9.19 1.61 8.58
CA ILE A 230 7.95 0.98 8.14
C ILE A 230 6.93 0.99 9.27
N LEU A 231 5.77 1.59 9.03
CA LEU A 231 4.64 1.64 9.96
C LEU A 231 3.62 0.56 9.59
N TYR A 232 3.53 -0.49 10.39
CA TYR A 232 2.47 -1.49 10.28
C TYR A 232 1.27 -1.02 11.09
N MET A 233 0.20 -0.67 10.39
CA MET A 233 -0.99 -0.08 10.98
C MET A 233 -2.24 -0.93 10.68
N PRO A 234 -3.11 -1.12 11.68
CA PRO A 234 -4.33 -1.90 11.52
C PRO A 234 -5.35 -1.14 10.67
N GLY A 235 -6.02 -1.86 9.77
CA GLY A 235 -7.07 -1.31 8.90
C GLY A 235 -6.52 -0.54 7.70
N GLU A 236 -7.41 0.16 7.00
CA GLU A 236 -7.10 0.88 5.75
C GLU A 236 -6.89 2.38 6.05
N VAL A 237 -5.64 2.80 6.13
CA VAL A 237 -5.30 4.18 6.47
C VAL A 237 -5.53 5.08 5.25
N ASP A 238 -6.30 6.15 5.43
CA ASP A 238 -6.54 7.17 4.41
C ASP A 238 -5.22 7.88 4.04
N PRO A 239 -4.80 7.91 2.76
CA PRO A 239 -3.59 8.61 2.34
C PRO A 239 -3.55 10.06 2.77
N ALA A 240 -4.69 10.76 2.86
CA ALA A 240 -4.74 12.15 3.31
C ALA A 240 -4.25 12.31 4.77
N LEU A 241 -4.40 11.29 5.61
CA LEU A 241 -3.82 11.31 6.97
C LEU A 241 -2.31 11.03 6.96
N PHE A 242 -1.83 10.31 5.94
CA PHE A 242 -0.42 9.95 5.79
C PHE A 242 0.41 11.08 5.16
N VAL A 243 -0.02 11.55 3.98
CA VAL A 243 0.70 12.55 3.17
C VAL A 243 0.12 13.96 3.27
N GLY A 244 -1.05 14.13 3.90
CA GLY A 244 -1.75 15.40 3.93
C GLY A 244 -2.46 15.68 2.63
N GLY A 245 -1.72 16.20 1.64
CA GLY A 245 -2.20 16.46 0.27
C GLY A 245 -3.40 17.38 0.13
N TYR A 246 -3.87 18.00 1.21
CA TYR A 246 -5.05 18.87 1.23
C TYR A 246 -4.86 20.17 0.44
N ASP A 247 -3.61 20.52 0.09
CA ASP A 247 -3.24 21.62 -0.80
C ASP A 247 -3.25 21.22 -2.29
N GLY A 248 -3.51 19.95 -2.61
CA GLY A 248 -3.50 19.40 -3.96
C GLY A 248 -2.13 18.93 -4.46
N SER A 249 -1.09 18.93 -3.63
CA SER A 249 0.27 18.47 -4.00
C SER A 249 0.36 16.97 -4.35
N PHE A 250 -0.58 16.18 -3.81
CA PHE A 250 -0.73 14.74 -4.03
C PHE A 250 -1.93 14.40 -4.94
N ARG A 251 -2.39 15.39 -5.71
CA ARG A 251 -3.42 15.20 -6.73
C ARG A 251 -2.77 14.90 -8.09
N PRO A 252 -3.28 13.91 -8.84
CA PRO A 252 -2.87 13.73 -10.24
C PRO A 252 -3.19 14.97 -11.08
N ALA A 253 -2.41 15.17 -12.14
CA ALA A 253 -2.45 16.42 -12.90
C ALA A 253 -3.77 16.63 -13.68
N ASP A 254 -4.41 15.56 -14.15
CA ASP A 254 -5.55 15.59 -15.08
C ASP A 254 -6.91 15.32 -14.43
N VAL A 255 -6.98 15.32 -13.09
CA VAL A 255 -8.22 15.05 -12.34
C VAL A 255 -8.59 16.22 -11.44
N PRO A 256 -9.90 16.54 -11.29
CA PRO A 256 -10.34 17.58 -10.38
C PRO A 256 -10.00 17.17 -8.94
N PHE A 257 -9.57 18.12 -8.12
CA PHE A 257 -9.23 17.82 -6.73
C PHE A 257 -10.46 17.40 -5.92
N VAL A 258 -11.58 18.07 -6.19
CA VAL A 258 -12.91 17.81 -5.65
C VAL A 258 -13.87 17.99 -6.82
N ASP A 259 -14.83 17.08 -6.97
CA ASP A 259 -15.96 17.29 -7.85
C ASP A 259 -17.06 18.06 -7.09
N GLU A 260 -17.19 19.35 -7.41
CA GLU A 260 -18.16 20.25 -6.76
C GLU A 260 -19.61 19.91 -7.08
N ASP A 261 -19.87 19.07 -8.09
CA ASP A 261 -21.22 18.65 -8.47
C ASP A 261 -21.71 17.43 -7.67
N THR A 262 -20.86 16.85 -6.81
CA THR A 262 -21.24 15.68 -6.00
C THR A 262 -21.97 16.05 -4.70
N PRO A 263 -22.95 15.23 -4.23
CA PRO A 263 -23.55 15.45 -2.93
C PRO A 263 -22.52 15.36 -1.79
N ASN A 264 -22.66 16.23 -0.78
CA ASN A 264 -21.77 16.28 0.39
C ASN A 264 -20.30 16.58 0.03
N VAL A 265 -20.07 17.53 -0.86
CA VAL A 265 -18.73 18.05 -1.20
C VAL A 265 -17.92 18.33 0.07
N PRO A 266 -16.70 17.80 0.20
CA PRO A 266 -15.86 18.05 1.36
C PRO A 266 -15.42 19.51 1.44
N ASP A 267 -15.52 20.10 2.63
CA ASP A 267 -14.97 21.43 2.91
C ASP A 267 -13.49 21.31 3.27
N VAL A 268 -12.62 21.40 2.25
CA VAL A 268 -11.16 21.27 2.40
C VAL A 268 -10.58 22.38 3.31
N SER A 269 -11.25 23.53 3.44
CA SER A 269 -10.78 24.60 4.33
C SER A 269 -10.77 24.19 5.81
N ARG A 270 -11.47 23.10 6.15
CA ARG A 270 -11.52 22.51 7.50
C ARG A 270 -10.54 21.35 7.68
N ALA A 271 -9.72 21.06 6.68
CA ALA A 271 -8.71 20.00 6.78
C ALA A 271 -7.67 20.32 7.86
N PRO A 272 -7.10 19.29 8.53
CA PRO A 272 -5.99 19.49 9.44
C PRO A 272 -4.76 20.01 8.69
N GLY A 273 -4.05 20.94 9.33
CA GLY A 273 -2.74 21.39 8.85
C GLY A 273 -1.63 20.37 9.17
N PRO A 274 -0.43 20.55 8.61
CA PRO A 274 0.73 19.74 8.94
C PRO A 274 1.18 19.90 10.41
N PRO A 275 1.99 18.97 10.95
CA PRO A 275 2.58 17.84 10.22
C PRO A 275 1.61 16.69 10.02
N TYR A 276 1.78 15.97 8.91
CA TYR A 276 1.03 14.74 8.62
C TYR A 276 1.80 13.51 9.09
N LEU A 277 1.15 12.34 9.16
CA LEU A 277 1.74 11.18 9.83
C LEU A 277 3.12 10.80 9.27
N ARG A 278 3.33 10.89 7.94
CA ARG A 278 4.65 10.64 7.33
C ARG A 278 5.73 11.56 7.89
N GLU A 279 5.43 12.84 8.06
CA GLU A 279 6.37 13.84 8.57
C GLU A 279 6.62 13.66 10.06
N GLU A 280 5.57 13.42 10.85
CA GLU A 280 5.63 13.16 12.29
C GLU A 280 6.58 12.01 12.63
N VAL A 281 6.56 10.95 11.82
CA VAL A 281 7.31 9.72 12.10
C VAL A 281 8.64 9.63 11.34
N ARG A 282 8.92 10.54 10.40
CA ARG A 282 10.15 10.52 9.58
C ARG A 282 11.41 10.59 10.42
N GLY A 283 11.50 11.54 11.35
CA GLY A 283 12.72 11.74 12.14
C GLY A 283 13.96 11.89 11.24
N ALA A 284 14.94 11.00 11.41
CA ALA A 284 16.18 10.96 10.62
C ALA A 284 16.18 9.93 9.47
N PHE A 285 15.03 9.30 9.18
CA PHE A 285 14.93 8.29 8.13
C PHE A 285 14.74 8.94 6.77
N ASP A 286 15.46 8.42 5.78
CA ASP A 286 15.35 8.85 4.38
C ASP A 286 14.02 8.38 3.79
N HIS A 287 13.62 7.17 4.17
CA HIS A 287 12.44 6.46 3.67
C HIS A 287 11.42 6.21 4.77
N VAL A 288 10.15 6.46 4.48
CA VAL A 288 9.02 6.18 5.38
C VAL A 288 7.92 5.49 4.60
N ALA A 289 7.61 4.26 4.99
CA ALA A 289 6.58 3.45 4.38
C ALA A 289 5.48 3.11 5.38
N LEU A 290 4.28 2.86 4.87
CA LEU A 290 3.12 2.45 5.65
C LEU A 290 2.60 1.14 5.10
N VAL A 291 2.33 0.17 5.97
CA VAL A 291 1.70 -1.11 5.64
C VAL A 291 0.35 -1.19 6.35
N SER A 292 -0.73 -1.23 5.57
CA SER A 292 -2.08 -1.51 6.04
C SER A 292 -2.25 -3.02 6.28
N LEU A 293 -2.80 -3.38 7.45
CA LEU A 293 -2.98 -4.78 7.91
C LEU A 293 -4.45 -5.17 8.10
#